data_AF-A0A9W9N9Y1-F1
#
_entry.id   AF-A0A9W9N9Y1-F1
#
_cell.length_a   1.000
_cell.length_b   1.000
_cell.length_c   1.000
_cell.angle_alpha   90.00
_cell.angle_beta   90.00
_cell.angle_gamma   90.00
#
_symmetry.space_group_name_H-M   'P 1'
#
loop_
_entity.id
_entity.type
_entity.pdbx_description
1 polymer ?
#
loop_
_entity_poly.entity_id
_entity_poly.type
_entity_poly.pdbx_seq_one_letter_code
_entity_poly.pdbx_strand_id
1 'polypeptide(L)'
;MPSAKATGSDANGSGARSRDHKQGNQNTKWSAEEEAVVLRIMKCAPGAFYEILAIDKNATSAKIKTAYRKLSLVTHPDKNGHPNAGEAFGKIAHAFQVLSDETKKAAYDRTGVDPDARGNPGMSASSGFSGGRPGGAGAQFASEMSPEELFARFFNGGFGGMGGSPFDGPFGGPQFVFNMGGGGPGVRMHQFGGGVPRRRPRPAAGAQSEPPLDGWGFVRQLLPLLILFVLPLLSSLFSGTSAPAGPTYRFGNPEPPHTMGRTTPKLDIRYYVNPVDVEDFSARKFRQLDQRVELDYVTLLRYECESEVNARDRKIQEAQGWFFPNIEKMKEARAMELTNCRRLDSLKGKY
;
A
#
# COMPACT_ATOMS: atom_id res chain seq x y z
N MET A 1 -43.64 -34.27 63.45
CA MET A 1 -42.26 -34.66 63.80
C MET A 1 -41.28 -33.77 63.03
N PRO A 2 -40.12 -33.42 63.60
CA PRO A 2 -39.29 -32.31 63.14
C PRO A 2 -38.14 -32.73 62.20
N SER A 3 -37.87 -31.81 61.27
CA SER A 3 -36.61 -31.34 60.65
C SER A 3 -35.29 -32.13 60.81
N ALA A 4 -34.68 -32.46 59.66
CA ALA A 4 -33.24 -32.66 59.39
C ALA A 4 -33.08 -32.77 57.85
N LYS A 5 -31.99 -32.45 57.12
CA LYS A 5 -30.72 -31.70 57.30
C LYS A 5 -30.01 -31.74 55.92
N ALA A 6 -29.39 -30.62 55.50
CA ALA A 6 -28.37 -30.47 54.42
C ALA A 6 -28.81 -30.86 52.97
N THR A 7 -28.31 -30.30 51.86
CA THR A 7 -26.95 -29.90 51.49
C THR A 7 -27.08 -29.00 50.26
N GLY A 8 -26.43 -27.84 50.22
CA GLY A 8 -26.33 -27.00 49.03
C GLY A 8 -24.88 -26.55 48.87
N SER A 9 -24.17 -27.14 47.91
CA SER A 9 -22.82 -26.75 47.50
C SER A 9 -22.83 -26.42 46.00
N ASP A 10 -22.42 -25.18 45.74
CA ASP A 10 -21.61 -24.70 44.62
C ASP A 10 -22.12 -24.82 43.18
N ALA A 11 -22.46 -23.66 42.60
CA ALA A 11 -22.22 -23.38 41.19
C ALA A 11 -21.52 -22.03 41.06
N ASN A 12 -20.26 -22.12 40.65
CA ASN A 12 -19.29 -21.06 40.39
C ASN A 12 -19.78 -20.11 39.27
N GLY A 13 -20.25 -18.92 39.65
CA GLY A 13 -20.64 -17.86 38.73
C GLY A 13 -19.52 -16.84 38.55
N SER A 14 -18.60 -17.12 37.61
CA SER A 14 -17.58 -16.17 37.16
C SER A 14 -18.24 -14.92 36.59
N GLY A 15 -18.34 -13.87 37.39
CA GLY A 15 -18.85 -12.56 37.00
C GLY A 15 -18.01 -11.96 35.89
N ALA A 16 -18.55 -11.91 34.68
CA ALA A 16 -18.03 -11.10 33.59
C ALA A 16 -18.11 -9.63 34.03
N ARG A 17 -16.96 -9.06 34.40
CA ARG A 17 -16.83 -7.62 34.65
C ARG A 17 -17.02 -6.91 33.32
N SER A 18 -18.20 -6.31 33.14
CA SER A 18 -18.44 -5.29 32.11
C SER A 18 -17.37 -4.22 32.30
N ARG A 19 -16.44 -4.11 31.34
CA ARG A 19 -15.58 -2.94 31.24
C ARG A 19 -16.40 -1.89 30.52
N ASP A 20 -16.97 -0.97 31.29
CA ASP A 20 -17.56 0.25 30.75
C ASP A 20 -16.52 0.96 29.89
N HIS A 21 -16.74 0.96 28.58
CA HIS A 21 -16.04 1.86 27.69
C HIS A 21 -16.54 3.27 28.01
N LYS A 22 -15.73 4.04 28.76
CA LYS A 22 -15.86 5.49 28.81
C LYS A 22 -15.75 6.01 27.37
N GLN A 23 -16.89 6.21 26.72
CA GLN A 23 -16.95 6.99 25.50
C GLN A 23 -16.49 8.40 25.88
N GLY A 24 -15.28 8.74 25.44
CA GLY A 24 -14.68 10.04 25.68
C GLY A 24 -15.62 11.13 25.14
N ASN A 25 -15.98 12.04 26.04
CA ASN A 25 -16.69 13.27 25.77
C ASN A 25 -16.14 13.96 24.50
N GLN A 26 -16.95 14.07 23.44
CA GLN A 26 -16.62 14.67 22.13
C GLN A 26 -16.54 16.21 22.17
N ASN A 27 -16.19 16.79 23.31
CA ASN A 27 -15.81 18.20 23.43
C ASN A 27 -14.32 18.27 23.72
N THR A 28 -13.51 17.96 22.72
CA THR A 28 -12.05 18.14 22.75
C THR A 28 -11.72 19.63 22.78
N LYS A 29 -11.70 20.22 23.99
CA LYS A 29 -11.07 21.52 24.22
C LYS A 29 -9.59 21.38 23.85
N TRP A 30 -9.18 22.03 22.77
CA TRP A 30 -7.78 22.21 22.44
C TRP A 30 -7.14 23.21 23.41
N SER A 31 -5.84 23.05 23.65
CA SER A 31 -5.06 24.05 24.41
C SER A 31 -4.82 25.29 23.55
N ALA A 32 -4.75 26.46 24.18
CA ALA A 32 -4.39 27.72 23.50
C ALA A 32 -3.03 27.63 22.79
N GLU A 33 -2.12 26.81 23.29
CA GLU A 33 -0.83 26.53 22.67
C GLU A 33 -0.97 25.71 21.38
N GLU A 34 -1.89 24.74 21.35
CA GLU A 34 -2.13 23.89 20.18
C GLU A 34 -2.81 24.67 19.06
N GLU A 35 -3.75 25.56 19.41
CA GLU A 35 -4.38 26.50 18.47
C GLU A 35 -3.34 27.44 17.84
N ALA A 36 -2.44 28.00 18.65
CA ALA A 36 -1.36 28.85 18.14
C ALA A 36 -0.46 28.11 17.14
N VAL A 37 -0.19 26.81 17.37
CA VAL A 37 0.59 25.98 16.45
C VAL A 37 -0.18 25.75 15.14
N VAL A 38 -1.47 25.40 15.20
CA VAL A 38 -2.31 25.20 14.01
C VAL A 38 -2.41 26.49 13.18
N LEU A 39 -2.67 27.64 13.82
CA LEU A 39 -2.75 28.93 13.17
C LEU A 39 -1.42 29.37 12.55
N ARG A 40 -0.29 29.06 13.18
CA ARG A 40 1.05 29.30 12.62
C ARG A 40 1.25 28.53 11.31
N ILE A 41 0.91 27.23 11.30
CA ILE A 41 1.06 26.37 10.11
C ILE A 41 0.11 26.81 8.98
N MET A 42 -1.08 27.28 9.33
CA MET A 42 -2.03 27.82 8.35
C MET A 42 -1.52 29.09 7.66
N LYS A 43 -0.82 29.96 8.39
CA LYS A 43 -0.21 31.18 7.84
C LYS A 43 1.00 30.91 6.92
N CYS A 44 1.67 29.78 7.07
CA CYS A 44 2.78 29.41 6.20
C CYS A 44 2.31 29.10 4.77
N ALA A 45 3.10 29.55 3.79
CA ALA A 45 2.91 29.20 2.39
C ALA A 45 3.06 27.68 2.18
N PRO A 46 2.30 27.07 1.25
CA PRO A 46 2.30 25.62 1.06
C PRO A 46 3.67 25.06 0.67
N GLY A 47 4.52 25.87 0.02
CA GLY A 47 5.87 25.51 -0.37
C GLY A 47 6.96 25.87 0.65
N ALA A 48 6.63 26.33 1.86
CA ALA A 48 7.61 26.74 2.87
C ALA A 48 7.90 25.63 3.90
N PHE A 49 8.53 24.53 3.48
CA PHE A 49 8.60 23.29 4.27
C PHE A 49 9.38 23.42 5.60
N TYR A 50 10.48 24.18 5.62
CA TYR A 50 11.25 24.43 6.85
C TYR A 50 10.47 25.28 7.86
N GLU A 51 9.70 26.27 7.38
CA GLU A 51 8.87 27.14 8.21
C GLU A 51 7.67 26.37 8.78
N ILE A 52 7.03 25.52 7.96
CA ILE A 52 5.93 24.63 8.40
C ILE A 52 6.39 23.76 9.57
N LEU A 53 7.56 23.12 9.43
CA LEU A 53 8.14 22.27 10.48
C LEU A 53 8.84 23.04 11.61
N ALA A 54 8.91 24.37 11.55
CA ALA A 54 9.59 25.23 12.53
C ALA A 54 11.06 24.83 12.77
N ILE A 55 11.79 24.56 11.69
CA ILE A 55 13.19 24.14 11.73
C ILE A 55 14.05 25.02 10.83
N ASP A 56 15.35 25.05 11.13
CA ASP A 56 16.33 25.72 10.28
C ASP A 56 16.57 24.93 8.98
N LYS A 57 16.95 25.62 7.90
CA LYS A 57 17.36 25.01 6.62
C LYS A 57 18.54 24.06 6.81
N ASN A 58 19.42 24.36 7.77
CA ASN A 58 20.58 23.54 8.13
C ASN A 58 20.24 22.38 9.10
N ALA A 59 18.95 22.10 9.36
CA ALA A 59 18.56 21.04 10.28
C ALA A 59 18.96 19.65 9.76
N THR A 60 19.47 18.82 10.68
CA THR A 60 19.78 17.42 10.42
C THR A 60 18.50 16.59 10.25
N SER A 61 18.61 15.46 9.55
CA SER A 61 17.49 14.51 9.35
C SER A 61 16.84 14.05 10.66
N ALA A 62 17.63 13.94 11.74
CA ALA A 62 17.14 13.63 13.08
C ALA A 62 16.23 14.74 13.66
N LYS A 63 16.59 16.02 13.44
CA LYS A 63 15.77 17.16 13.86
C LYS A 63 14.47 17.26 13.06
N ILE A 64 14.52 16.98 11.75
CA ILE A 64 13.34 16.93 10.87
C ILE A 64 12.34 15.88 11.37
N LYS A 65 12.80 14.66 11.65
CA LYS A 65 11.96 13.57 12.19
C LYS A 65 11.37 13.90 13.56
N THR A 66 12.16 14.57 14.42
CA THR A 66 11.72 14.96 15.76
C THR A 66 10.66 16.06 15.71
N ALA A 67 10.84 17.06 14.84
CA ALA A 67 9.89 18.15 14.64
C ALA A 67 8.56 17.63 14.07
N TYR A 68 8.62 16.75 13.06
CA TYR A 68 7.44 16.07 12.53
C TYR A 68 6.67 15.33 13.62
N ARG A 69 7.34 14.49 14.42
CA ARG A 69 6.68 13.73 15.50
C ARG A 69 5.95 14.63 16.50
N LYS A 70 6.57 15.74 16.90
CA LYS A 70 5.97 16.69 17.86
C LYS A 70 4.75 17.40 17.27
N LEU A 71 4.86 17.89 16.03
CA LEU A 71 3.78 18.62 15.37
C LEU A 71 2.61 17.72 14.98
N SER A 72 2.88 16.48 14.53
CA SER A 72 1.85 15.50 14.20
C SER A 72 1.02 15.09 15.41
N LEU A 73 1.60 15.03 16.60
CA LEU A 73 0.85 14.73 17.82
C LEU A 73 -0.09 15.87 18.24
N VAL A 74 0.33 17.12 18.01
CA VAL A 74 -0.41 18.35 18.36
C VAL A 74 -1.52 18.65 17.35
N THR A 75 -1.33 18.29 16.08
CA THR A 75 -2.27 18.59 14.97
C THR A 75 -3.12 17.39 14.57
N HIS A 76 -3.02 16.26 15.29
CA HIS A 76 -3.75 15.05 14.94
C HIS A 76 -5.27 15.28 15.06
N PRO A 77 -6.08 14.96 14.03
CA PRO A 77 -7.52 15.25 14.01
C PRO A 77 -8.32 14.53 15.11
N ASP A 78 -7.83 13.38 15.57
CA ASP A 78 -8.44 12.63 16.70
C ASP A 78 -8.18 13.26 18.08
N LYS A 79 -7.06 13.98 18.24
CA LYS A 79 -6.67 14.58 19.54
C LYS A 79 -7.02 16.06 19.62
N ASN A 80 -6.99 16.75 18.48
CA ASN A 80 -7.24 18.17 18.37
C ASN A 80 -8.46 18.40 17.49
N GLY A 81 -9.58 18.81 18.11
CA GLY A 81 -10.84 19.10 17.44
C GLY A 81 -10.90 20.45 16.71
N HIS A 82 -9.78 21.15 16.57
CA HIS A 82 -9.75 22.43 15.86
C HIS A 82 -10.10 22.24 14.36
N PRO A 83 -10.95 23.10 13.76
CA PRO A 83 -11.44 22.91 12.38
C PRO A 83 -10.32 22.80 11.33
N ASN A 84 -9.22 23.54 11.54
CA ASN A 84 -8.07 23.55 10.63
C ASN A 84 -6.96 22.55 11.00
N ALA A 85 -7.17 21.67 11.99
CA ALA A 85 -6.15 20.72 12.42
C ALA A 85 -5.79 19.72 11.30
N GLY A 86 -6.78 19.22 10.57
CA GLY A 86 -6.58 18.31 9.44
C GLY A 86 -5.76 18.93 8.30
N GLU A 87 -6.04 20.18 7.93
CA GLU A 87 -5.27 20.89 6.92
C GLU A 87 -3.83 21.17 7.38
N ALA A 88 -3.64 21.53 8.66
CA ALA A 88 -2.32 21.75 9.23
C ALA A 88 -1.50 20.46 9.25
N PHE A 89 -2.13 19.35 9.61
CA PHE A 89 -1.55 18.01 9.58
C PHE A 89 -1.13 17.62 8.16
N GLY A 90 -1.98 17.87 7.15
CA GLY A 90 -1.65 17.64 5.74
C GLY A 90 -0.40 18.41 5.30
N LYS A 91 -0.30 19.70 5.65
CA LYS A 91 0.90 20.51 5.38
C LYS A 91 2.16 19.97 6.06
N ILE A 92 2.06 19.51 7.31
CA ILE A 92 3.17 18.91 8.06
C ILE A 92 3.64 17.60 7.40
N ALA A 93 2.70 16.74 7.00
CA ALA A 93 2.99 15.47 6.34
C ALA A 93 3.70 15.69 4.99
N HIS A 94 3.21 16.65 4.19
CA HIS A 94 3.81 17.00 2.91
C HIS A 94 5.22 17.58 3.08
N ALA A 95 5.43 18.50 4.03
CA ALA A 95 6.74 19.05 4.33
C ALA A 95 7.75 17.97 4.76
N PHE A 96 7.30 16.99 5.55
CA PHE A 96 8.14 15.86 5.94
C PHE A 96 8.47 14.94 4.76
N GLN A 97 7.52 14.67 3.86
CA GLN A 97 7.76 13.84 2.68
C GLN A 97 8.87 14.40 1.79
N VAL A 98 8.89 15.73 1.59
CA VAL A 98 9.94 16.38 0.78
C VAL A 98 11.26 16.47 1.53
N LEU A 99 11.26 16.86 2.82
CA LEU A 99 12.50 17.08 3.59
C LEU A 99 13.13 15.80 4.16
N SER A 100 12.40 14.69 4.22
CA SER A 100 12.94 13.41 4.71
C SER A 100 13.74 12.64 3.67
N ASP A 101 13.47 12.87 2.38
CA ASP A 101 14.21 12.29 1.26
C ASP A 101 15.33 13.26 0.83
N GLU A 102 16.58 12.79 0.86
CA GLU A 102 17.75 13.59 0.52
C GLU A 102 17.70 14.13 -0.93
N THR A 103 17.12 13.37 -1.85
CA THR A 103 17.02 13.76 -3.27
C THR A 103 15.99 14.88 -3.46
N LYS A 104 14.82 14.76 -2.83
CA LYS A 104 13.76 15.75 -2.87
C LYS A 104 14.12 17.02 -2.10
N LYS A 105 14.78 16.87 -0.95
CA LYS A 105 15.33 17.97 -0.17
C LYS A 105 16.35 18.76 -0.99
N ALA A 106 17.30 18.09 -1.64
CA ALA A 106 18.29 18.76 -2.48
C ALA A 106 17.65 19.47 -3.69
N ALA A 107 16.61 18.87 -4.29
CA ALA A 107 15.87 19.50 -5.37
C ALA A 107 15.15 20.78 -4.89
N TYR A 108 14.47 20.70 -3.75
CA TYR A 108 13.79 21.81 -3.10
C TYR A 108 14.75 22.92 -2.65
N ASP A 109 15.90 22.57 -2.08
CA ASP A 109 16.92 23.55 -1.65
C ASP A 109 17.52 24.31 -2.85
N ARG A 110 17.56 23.68 -4.04
CA ARG A 110 18.06 24.29 -5.28
C ARG A 110 17.04 25.19 -5.97
N THR A 111 15.77 24.79 -6.03
CA THR A 111 14.73 25.51 -6.77
C THR A 111 13.90 26.44 -5.90
N GLY A 112 13.84 26.19 -4.59
CA GLY A 112 12.89 26.82 -3.67
C GLY A 112 11.42 26.48 -3.97
N VAL A 113 11.18 25.55 -4.90
CA VAL A 113 9.85 25.15 -5.38
C VAL A 113 9.65 23.68 -5.04
N ASP A 114 8.44 23.38 -4.61
CA ASP A 114 7.99 22.03 -4.32
C ASP A 114 8.25 21.07 -5.50
N PRO A 115 9.08 20.03 -5.32
CA PRO A 115 9.40 19.08 -6.39
C PRO A 115 8.21 18.21 -6.81
N ASP A 116 7.21 18.04 -5.94
CA ASP A 116 6.02 17.23 -6.19
C ASP A 116 4.83 18.08 -6.71
N ALA A 117 4.98 19.40 -6.79
CA ALA A 117 3.95 20.29 -7.32
C ALA A 117 3.75 20.08 -8.84
N ARG A 118 2.52 19.72 -9.22
CA ARG A 118 2.11 19.56 -10.63
C ARG A 118 2.23 20.90 -11.37
N GLY A 119 3.32 21.07 -12.11
CA GLY A 119 3.58 22.26 -12.92
C GLY A 119 5.06 22.61 -13.13
N ASN A 120 6.01 21.92 -12.49
CA ASN A 120 7.43 22.24 -12.67
C ASN A 120 7.99 21.63 -13.99
N PRO A 121 8.37 22.41 -15.01
CA PRO A 121 8.81 21.88 -16.31
C PRO A 121 10.25 21.32 -16.30
N GLY A 122 10.95 21.38 -15.16
CA GLY A 122 12.41 21.22 -15.13
C GLY A 122 12.98 19.89 -14.63
N MET A 123 12.22 19.02 -13.95
CA MET A 123 12.82 17.90 -13.21
C MET A 123 12.16 16.52 -13.35
N SER A 124 11.23 16.33 -14.30
CA SER A 124 10.66 15.01 -14.59
C SER A 124 11.57 14.16 -15.49
N ALA A 125 12.82 13.90 -15.08
CA ALA A 125 13.77 13.15 -15.92
C ALA A 125 14.71 12.16 -15.21
N SER A 126 14.60 11.89 -13.90
CA SER A 126 15.57 10.96 -13.27
C SER A 126 15.11 10.15 -12.06
N SER A 127 13.84 9.72 -12.00
CA SER A 127 13.48 8.61 -11.11
C SER A 127 12.90 7.45 -11.91
N GLY A 128 13.78 6.49 -12.21
CA GLY A 128 13.50 5.26 -12.92
C GLY A 128 12.71 4.26 -12.08
N PHE A 129 11.44 4.57 -11.82
CA PHE A 129 10.42 3.57 -11.42
C PHE A 129 9.15 3.62 -12.29
N SER A 130 9.24 4.21 -13.49
CA SER A 130 8.15 4.23 -14.47
C SER A 130 8.57 3.55 -15.77
N GLY A 131 8.70 2.22 -15.72
CA GLY A 131 8.83 1.38 -16.92
C GLY A 131 7.50 0.74 -17.28
N GLY A 132 6.71 1.40 -18.15
CA GLY A 132 5.40 0.88 -18.55
C GLY A 132 4.58 1.69 -19.56
N ARG A 133 5.18 2.21 -20.64
CA ARG A 133 4.56 2.62 -21.92
C ARG A 133 3.51 3.78 -21.94
N PRO A 134 3.33 4.44 -23.11
CA PRO A 134 2.89 5.83 -23.19
C PRO A 134 1.42 5.96 -23.58
N GLY A 135 0.65 6.65 -22.75
CA GLY A 135 -0.74 7.00 -23.06
C GLY A 135 -1.53 7.36 -21.81
N GLY A 136 -1.69 8.66 -21.56
CA GLY A 136 -2.78 9.25 -20.79
C GLY A 136 -3.11 8.62 -19.43
N ALA A 137 -2.41 9.04 -18.37
CA ALA A 137 -2.85 8.79 -17.00
C ALA A 137 -2.38 9.90 -16.06
N GLY A 138 -2.75 11.14 -16.40
CA GLY A 138 -2.76 12.23 -15.43
C GLY A 138 -4.09 12.21 -14.68
N ALA A 139 -4.02 12.27 -13.35
CA ALA A 139 -5.11 12.68 -12.45
C ALA A 139 -6.01 11.64 -11.76
N GLN A 140 -5.56 10.39 -11.52
CA GLN A 140 -6.31 9.50 -10.59
C GLN A 140 -5.68 9.28 -9.20
N PHE A 141 -4.51 9.87 -8.93
CA PHE A 141 -3.80 9.63 -7.64
C PHE A 141 -4.03 10.67 -6.53
N ALA A 142 -4.91 11.65 -6.73
CA ALA A 142 -5.04 12.79 -5.80
C ALA A 142 -6.42 12.96 -5.14
N SER A 143 -7.43 12.16 -5.52
CA SER A 143 -8.81 12.37 -5.06
C SER A 143 -9.46 11.15 -4.40
N GLU A 144 -8.80 9.99 -4.34
CA GLU A 144 -9.37 8.78 -3.71
C GLU A 144 -8.52 8.16 -2.60
N MET A 145 -7.34 8.71 -2.30
CA MET A 145 -6.56 8.28 -1.14
C MET A 145 -6.73 9.29 -0.02
N SER A 146 -7.41 8.87 1.05
CA SER A 146 -7.46 9.63 2.29
C SER A 146 -6.03 9.85 2.82
N PRO A 147 -5.70 10.97 3.46
CA PRO A 147 -4.39 11.19 4.08
C PRO A 147 -3.99 10.05 5.03
N GLU A 148 -4.97 9.37 5.63
CA GLU A 148 -4.84 8.16 6.44
C GLU A 148 -4.39 6.94 5.63
N GLU A 149 -4.85 6.79 4.39
CA GLU A 149 -4.47 5.70 3.48
C GLU A 149 -3.09 5.94 2.84
N LEU A 150 -2.74 7.20 2.56
CA LEU A 150 -1.39 7.59 2.17
C LEU A 150 -0.40 7.29 3.31
N PHE A 151 -0.79 7.57 4.56
CA PHE A 151 -0.02 7.27 5.77
C PHE A 151 0.07 5.75 6.03
N ALA A 152 -1.04 5.02 5.92
CA ALA A 152 -1.07 3.56 6.10
C ALA A 152 -0.27 2.84 5.01
N ARG A 153 -0.31 3.29 3.76
CA ARG A 153 0.51 2.71 2.70
C ARG A 153 2.00 2.98 2.89
N PHE A 154 2.34 4.12 3.48
CA PHE A 154 3.73 4.52 3.75
C PHE A 154 4.31 3.89 5.03
N PHE A 155 3.53 3.78 6.12
CA PHE A 155 3.98 3.22 7.41
C PHE A 155 3.57 1.77 7.66
N ASN A 156 2.59 1.23 6.92
CA ASN A 156 2.01 -0.10 7.11
C ASN A 156 1.98 -0.97 5.83
N GLY A 157 2.62 -0.56 4.71
CA GLY A 157 2.40 -1.23 3.42
C GLY A 157 3.52 -1.22 2.37
N GLY A 158 4.77 -0.91 2.72
CA GLY A 158 5.86 -0.69 1.74
C GLY A 158 7.07 -1.63 1.79
N PHE A 159 7.09 -2.65 2.66
CA PHE A 159 8.17 -3.63 2.70
C PHE A 159 7.55 -5.00 3.03
N GLY A 160 7.42 -5.84 2.00
CA GLY A 160 6.76 -7.13 2.12
C GLY A 160 7.50 -8.08 3.07
N GLY A 161 6.75 -8.64 4.02
CA GLY A 161 6.89 -10.05 4.40
C GLY A 161 7.77 -10.39 5.59
N MET A 162 7.35 -10.03 6.82
CA MET A 162 7.43 -10.91 7.99
C MET A 162 6.49 -10.35 9.07
N GLY A 163 5.54 -11.15 9.55
CA GLY A 163 4.56 -10.73 10.54
C GLY A 163 5.19 -10.22 11.84
N GLY A 164 4.66 -9.10 12.35
CA GLY A 164 4.98 -8.54 13.65
C GLY A 164 4.74 -7.04 13.68
N SER A 165 3.72 -6.59 14.41
CA SER A 165 3.54 -5.18 14.75
C SER A 165 4.85 -4.55 15.25
N PRO A 166 5.27 -3.36 14.78
CA PRO A 166 6.43 -2.66 15.33
C PRO A 166 6.19 -2.07 16.74
N PHE A 167 5.08 -2.43 17.38
CA PHE A 167 4.63 -1.89 18.66
C PHE A 167 4.59 -2.91 19.80
N ASP A 168 4.96 -4.18 19.57
CA ASP A 168 4.95 -5.19 20.62
C ASP A 168 6.21 -6.06 20.56
N GLY A 169 7.23 -5.67 21.34
CA GLY A 169 8.49 -6.39 21.49
C GLY A 169 9.51 -5.65 22.38
N PRO A 170 10.38 -6.36 23.12
CA PRO A 170 10.67 -6.09 24.52
C PRO A 170 11.97 -5.29 24.73
N PHE A 171 11.87 -3.98 25.00
CA PHE A 171 13.00 -3.21 25.51
C PHE A 171 12.57 -2.31 26.69
N GLY A 172 12.15 -2.97 27.77
CA GLY A 172 12.45 -2.49 29.10
C GLY A 172 13.89 -2.87 29.44
N GLY A 173 14.80 -1.90 29.42
CA GLY A 173 16.11 -2.01 30.08
C GLY A 173 17.26 -2.63 29.27
N PRO A 174 18.50 -2.40 29.73
CA PRO A 174 19.66 -2.17 28.86
C PRO A 174 20.55 -3.41 28.70
N GLN A 175 21.50 -3.30 27.76
CA GLN A 175 22.56 -4.22 27.33
C GLN A 175 22.26 -4.97 26.03
N PHE A 176 23.14 -4.80 25.04
CA PHE A 176 23.82 -5.83 24.23
C PHE A 176 24.20 -5.32 22.82
N VAL A 177 25.50 -5.03 22.68
CA VAL A 177 26.46 -5.34 21.61
C VAL A 177 25.93 -5.54 20.16
N PHE A 178 26.46 -4.72 19.25
CA PHE A 178 26.47 -5.01 17.81
C PHE A 178 27.44 -6.18 17.52
N ASN A 179 26.90 -7.34 17.14
CA ASN A 179 27.66 -8.36 16.41
C ASN A 179 27.38 -8.20 14.91
N MET A 180 28.09 -7.29 14.27
CA MET A 180 28.20 -7.24 12.80
C MET A 180 29.54 -7.90 12.44
N GLY A 181 29.51 -9.17 12.05
CA GLY A 181 30.75 -9.91 11.76
C GLY A 181 30.55 -11.40 11.47
N GLY A 182 29.77 -11.72 10.43
CA GLY A 182 29.67 -13.09 9.89
C GLY A 182 30.53 -13.24 8.64
N GLY A 183 31.54 -14.10 8.70
CA GLY A 183 32.66 -14.23 7.77
C GLY A 183 32.34 -14.59 6.30
N GLY A 184 33.18 -14.06 5.40
CA GLY A 184 33.34 -14.46 4.00
C GLY A 184 34.55 -13.74 3.38
N PRO A 185 35.38 -14.38 2.51
CA PRO A 185 36.78 -14.02 2.34
C PRO A 185 37.09 -13.12 1.12
N GLY A 186 37.99 -12.16 1.30
CA GLY A 186 38.99 -11.85 0.26
C GLY A 186 38.90 -10.54 -0.51
N VAL A 187 38.91 -9.38 0.17
CA VAL A 187 39.50 -8.14 -0.38
C VAL A 187 40.20 -7.39 0.76
N ARG A 188 41.54 -7.29 0.71
CA ARG A 188 42.31 -6.49 1.68
C ARG A 188 43.00 -5.33 0.95
N MET A 189 42.55 -4.13 1.27
CA MET A 189 43.20 -2.87 0.89
C MET A 189 44.48 -2.70 1.72
N HIS A 190 45.62 -2.44 1.09
CA HIS A 190 46.88 -2.16 1.78
C HIS A 190 46.87 -0.74 2.36
N GLN A 191 46.97 -0.63 3.70
CA GLN A 191 47.29 0.61 4.39
C GLN A 191 48.77 0.58 4.79
N PHE A 192 49.52 1.60 4.36
CA PHE A 192 50.94 1.80 4.64
C PHE A 192 51.19 2.07 6.13
N GLY A 193 52.25 1.47 6.69
CA GLY A 193 52.89 1.99 7.90
C GLY A 193 53.52 0.95 8.82
N GLY A 194 54.86 0.96 8.90
CA GLY A 194 55.59 0.82 10.17
C GLY A 194 55.96 -0.59 10.66
N GLY A 195 57.24 -0.95 10.49
CA GLY A 195 58.11 -1.36 11.60
C GLY A 195 58.10 -2.81 12.12
N VAL A 196 59.23 -3.48 11.88
CA VAL A 196 59.89 -4.57 12.65
C VAL A 196 59.60 -6.03 12.22
N PRO A 197 60.63 -6.81 11.82
CA PRO A 197 60.48 -8.19 11.36
C PRO A 197 60.64 -9.20 12.51
N ARG A 198 59.82 -10.26 12.52
CA ARG A 198 60.05 -11.45 13.37
C ARG A 198 60.68 -12.59 12.56
N ARG A 199 61.74 -13.15 13.16
CA ARG A 199 62.52 -14.32 12.75
C ARG A 199 61.66 -15.59 12.62
N ARG A 200 62.09 -16.46 11.70
CA ARG A 200 61.75 -17.89 11.54
C ARG A 200 62.05 -18.71 12.82
N PRO A 201 61.42 -19.89 12.96
CA PRO A 201 62.17 -21.13 12.67
C PRO A 201 61.45 -22.10 11.71
N ARG A 202 62.26 -23.05 11.25
CA ARG A 202 62.10 -24.04 10.16
C ARG A 202 61.43 -25.35 10.68
N PRO A 203 61.36 -26.45 9.91
CA PRO A 203 60.12 -27.17 9.60
C PRO A 203 60.01 -28.53 10.33
N ALA A 204 58.84 -29.18 10.25
CA ALA A 204 58.73 -30.62 10.50
C ALA A 204 57.98 -31.26 9.34
N ALA A 205 58.58 -32.31 8.80
CA ALA A 205 58.09 -33.12 7.71
C ALA A 205 56.83 -33.90 8.09
N GLY A 206 55.94 -34.08 7.12
CA GLY A 206 54.79 -34.97 7.23
C GLY A 206 54.16 -35.13 5.84
N ALA A 207 54.50 -36.23 5.19
CA ALA A 207 53.88 -36.65 3.94
C ALA A 207 52.36 -36.78 4.12
N GLN A 208 51.58 -36.16 3.23
CA GLN A 208 50.16 -36.44 3.10
C GLN A 208 49.83 -36.65 1.63
N SER A 209 49.56 -37.93 1.34
CA SER A 209 48.87 -38.48 0.19
C SER A 209 47.61 -37.69 -0.16
N GLU A 210 47.44 -37.38 -1.45
CA GLU A 210 46.21 -36.80 -1.98
C GLU A 210 45.02 -37.77 -1.81
N PRO A 211 43.85 -37.32 -1.32
CA PRO A 211 42.64 -38.14 -1.30
C PRO A 211 41.99 -38.21 -2.70
N PRO A 212 41.31 -39.31 -3.04
CA PRO A 212 40.67 -39.46 -4.35
C PRO A 212 39.47 -38.53 -4.51
N LEU A 213 39.25 -38.06 -5.74
CA LEU A 213 38.14 -37.20 -6.14
C LEU A 213 36.78 -37.89 -5.93
N ASP A 214 36.09 -37.53 -4.86
CA ASP A 214 34.73 -37.97 -4.57
C ASP A 214 33.73 -37.20 -5.44
N GLY A 215 33.08 -37.89 -6.39
CA GLY A 215 32.13 -37.29 -7.35
C GLY A 215 30.93 -36.62 -6.69
N TRP A 216 30.63 -36.96 -5.44
CA TRP A 216 29.60 -36.30 -4.63
C TRP A 216 30.01 -34.94 -4.08
N GLY A 217 31.31 -34.63 -4.03
CA GLY A 217 31.83 -33.34 -3.60
C GLY A 217 31.45 -32.20 -4.55
N PHE A 218 31.51 -32.45 -5.86
CA PHE A 218 31.06 -31.49 -6.88
C PHE A 218 29.57 -31.21 -6.80
N VAL A 219 28.75 -32.24 -6.54
CA VAL A 219 27.29 -32.09 -6.38
C VAL A 219 26.97 -31.26 -5.14
N ARG A 220 27.65 -31.48 -4.01
CA ARG A 220 27.50 -30.66 -2.80
C ARG A 220 27.94 -29.21 -2.99
N GLN A 221 29.00 -28.99 -3.76
CA GLN A 221 29.50 -27.64 -4.06
C GLN A 221 28.55 -26.87 -4.98
N LEU A 222 27.86 -27.56 -5.90
CA LEU A 222 26.89 -26.96 -6.80
C LEU A 222 25.47 -26.88 -6.22
N LEU A 223 25.15 -27.63 -5.16
CA LEU A 223 23.85 -27.63 -4.49
C LEU A 223 23.31 -26.21 -4.17
N PRO A 224 24.07 -25.27 -3.54
CA PRO A 224 23.56 -23.93 -3.28
C PRO A 224 23.29 -23.12 -4.56
N LEU A 225 24.09 -23.31 -5.62
CA LEU A 225 23.89 -22.68 -6.93
C LEU A 225 22.69 -23.28 -7.67
N LEU A 226 22.51 -24.59 -7.58
CA LEU A 226 21.41 -25.34 -8.19
C LEU A 226 20.09 -24.97 -7.50
N ILE A 227 20.08 -24.84 -6.17
CA ILE A 227 18.95 -24.32 -5.38
C ILE A 227 18.58 -22.90 -5.83
N LEU A 228 19.57 -22.00 -6.00
CA LEU A 228 19.34 -20.63 -6.46
C LEU A 228 18.81 -20.52 -7.89
N PHE A 229 19.12 -21.47 -8.76
CA PHE A 229 18.68 -21.44 -10.16
C PHE A 229 17.38 -22.23 -10.38
N VAL A 230 17.20 -23.34 -9.67
CA VAL A 230 16.07 -24.26 -9.84
C VAL A 230 14.85 -23.84 -9.00
N LEU A 231 15.02 -23.30 -7.79
CA LEU A 231 13.86 -22.85 -7.00
C LEU A 231 13.09 -21.69 -7.64
N PRO A 232 13.71 -20.66 -8.24
CA PRO A 232 12.97 -19.63 -8.96
C PRO A 232 12.24 -20.19 -10.18
N LEU A 233 12.84 -21.14 -10.91
CA LEU A 233 12.22 -21.78 -12.06
C LEU A 233 11.03 -22.67 -11.65
N LEU A 234 11.14 -23.42 -10.55
CA LEU A 234 10.04 -24.19 -9.98
C LEU A 234 8.95 -23.28 -9.42
N SER A 235 9.32 -22.15 -8.80
CA SER A 235 8.34 -21.17 -8.32
C SER A 235 7.60 -20.51 -9.47
N SER A 236 8.22 -20.30 -10.63
CA SER A 236 7.55 -19.85 -11.85
C SER A 236 6.62 -20.91 -12.45
N LEU A 237 6.95 -22.19 -12.29
CA LEU A 237 6.11 -23.31 -12.75
C LEU A 237 4.85 -23.48 -11.88
N PHE A 238 4.97 -23.28 -10.56
CA PHE A 238 3.86 -23.38 -9.61
C PHE A 238 3.12 -22.06 -9.35
N SER A 239 3.67 -20.91 -9.78
CA SER A 239 2.96 -19.62 -9.80
C SER A 239 2.12 -19.43 -11.06
N GLY A 240 2.01 -20.47 -11.90
CA GLY A 240 1.11 -20.51 -13.04
C GLY A 240 -0.35 -20.49 -12.57
N THR A 241 -0.93 -19.29 -12.54
CA THR A 241 -2.36 -19.02 -12.65
C THR A 241 -3.25 -19.95 -11.83
N SER A 242 -3.42 -19.63 -10.55
CA SER A 242 -4.70 -19.89 -9.88
C SER A 242 -5.76 -19.03 -10.56
N ALA A 243 -6.18 -19.41 -11.76
CA ALA A 243 -7.46 -19.00 -12.30
C ALA A 243 -8.48 -19.27 -11.19
N PRO A 244 -9.34 -18.29 -10.85
CA PRO A 244 -10.31 -18.49 -9.78
C PRO A 244 -11.09 -19.76 -10.08
N ALA A 245 -11.05 -20.72 -9.15
CA ALA A 245 -11.62 -22.06 -9.31
C ALA A 245 -13.15 -22.00 -9.45
N GLY A 246 -13.62 -21.62 -10.63
CA GLY A 246 -15.01 -21.42 -10.95
C GLY A 246 -15.27 -21.43 -12.45
N PRO A 247 -16.51 -21.74 -12.86
CA PRO A 247 -16.90 -21.81 -14.25
C PRO A 247 -16.78 -20.43 -14.89
N THR A 248 -16.37 -20.42 -16.15
CA THR A 248 -16.30 -19.17 -16.93
C THR A 248 -17.68 -18.79 -17.44
N TYR A 249 -17.99 -17.49 -17.50
CA TYR A 249 -19.26 -16.98 -18.02
C TYR A 249 -19.10 -15.70 -18.82
N ARG A 250 -20.12 -15.40 -19.62
CA ARG A 250 -20.20 -14.22 -20.48
C ARG A 250 -21.56 -13.55 -20.40
N PHE A 251 -21.55 -12.22 -20.50
CA PHE A 251 -22.75 -11.39 -20.64
C PHE A 251 -22.98 -11.06 -22.13
N GLY A 252 -24.24 -11.04 -22.58
CA GLY A 252 -24.58 -10.67 -23.96
C GLY A 252 -25.05 -11.85 -24.81
N ASN A 253 -24.34 -12.15 -25.90
CA ASN A 253 -24.73 -13.20 -26.84
C ASN A 253 -24.03 -14.54 -26.55
N PRO A 254 -24.71 -15.68 -26.80
CA PRO A 254 -24.08 -17.00 -26.71
C PRO A 254 -23.00 -17.14 -27.78
N GLU A 255 -21.78 -17.45 -27.35
CA GLU A 255 -20.66 -17.79 -28.23
C GLU A 255 -19.96 -19.03 -27.66
N PRO A 256 -19.57 -20.03 -28.47
CA PRO A 256 -18.83 -21.18 -27.98
C PRO A 256 -17.54 -20.74 -27.26
N PRO A 257 -17.23 -21.25 -26.06
CA PRO A 257 -17.86 -22.39 -25.37
C PRO A 257 -19.09 -22.06 -24.50
N HIS A 258 -19.43 -20.78 -24.29
CA HIS A 258 -20.54 -20.31 -23.46
C HIS A 258 -21.89 -20.33 -24.19
N THR A 259 -22.52 -21.50 -24.24
CA THR A 259 -23.80 -21.71 -24.96
C THR A 259 -25.01 -21.81 -24.04
N MET A 260 -24.84 -22.26 -22.79
CA MET A 260 -25.94 -22.46 -21.86
C MET A 260 -26.36 -21.13 -21.22
N GLY A 261 -27.49 -20.59 -21.65
CA GLY A 261 -28.07 -19.36 -21.10
C GLY A 261 -28.77 -19.58 -19.77
N ARG A 262 -28.47 -18.74 -18.79
CA ARG A 262 -29.13 -18.67 -17.49
C ARG A 262 -29.48 -17.22 -17.16
N THR A 263 -30.43 -17.04 -16.25
CA THR A 263 -30.88 -15.71 -15.82
C THR A 263 -30.86 -15.64 -14.31
N THR A 264 -30.28 -14.57 -13.76
CA THR A 264 -30.13 -14.43 -12.31
C THR A 264 -31.48 -14.02 -11.66
N PRO A 265 -31.76 -14.48 -10.44
CA PRO A 265 -33.08 -14.30 -9.84
C PRO A 265 -33.37 -12.89 -9.33
N LYS A 266 -32.36 -12.11 -8.91
CA LYS A 266 -32.56 -10.80 -8.27
C LYS A 266 -32.52 -9.67 -9.29
N LEU A 267 -31.55 -9.70 -10.20
CA LEU A 267 -31.33 -8.62 -11.17
C LEU A 267 -31.83 -8.95 -12.58
N ASP A 268 -32.35 -10.16 -12.83
CA ASP A 268 -32.83 -10.62 -14.14
C ASP A 268 -31.76 -10.49 -15.25
N ILE A 269 -30.50 -10.77 -14.89
CA ILE A 269 -29.36 -10.65 -15.79
C ILE A 269 -29.17 -11.95 -16.54
N ARG A 270 -29.21 -11.88 -17.87
CA ARG A 270 -28.93 -13.04 -18.74
C ARG A 270 -27.43 -13.20 -18.95
N TYR A 271 -26.93 -14.38 -18.63
CA TYR A 271 -25.53 -14.75 -18.78
C TYR A 271 -25.41 -16.16 -19.36
N TYR A 272 -24.25 -16.46 -19.93
CA TYR A 272 -23.98 -17.72 -20.60
C TYR A 272 -22.79 -18.41 -19.96
N VAL A 273 -22.96 -19.70 -19.65
CA VAL A 273 -21.92 -20.56 -19.08
C VAL A 273 -21.53 -21.65 -20.06
N ASN A 274 -20.32 -22.16 -19.91
CA ASN A 274 -19.91 -23.38 -20.61
C ASN A 274 -20.64 -24.57 -19.99
N PRO A 275 -21.43 -25.35 -20.75
CA PRO A 275 -22.15 -26.49 -20.21
C PRO A 275 -21.22 -27.50 -19.52
N VAL A 276 -20.02 -27.73 -20.05
CA VAL A 276 -19.04 -28.69 -19.52
C VAL A 276 -18.57 -28.30 -18.11
N ASP A 277 -18.47 -27.01 -17.80
CA ASP A 277 -17.99 -26.54 -16.50
C ASP A 277 -19.05 -26.68 -15.39
N VAL A 278 -20.32 -26.86 -15.77
CA VAL A 278 -21.47 -26.81 -14.86
C VAL A 278 -22.27 -28.11 -14.80
N GLU A 279 -21.81 -29.20 -15.43
CA GLU A 279 -22.51 -30.49 -15.42
C GLU A 279 -22.71 -31.02 -13.98
N ASP A 280 -21.71 -30.87 -13.11
CA ASP A 280 -21.72 -31.34 -11.72
C ASP A 280 -22.21 -30.28 -10.70
N PHE A 281 -22.90 -29.22 -11.16
CA PHE A 281 -23.35 -28.16 -10.27
C PHE A 281 -24.66 -28.54 -9.56
N SER A 282 -24.64 -28.46 -8.23
CA SER A 282 -25.86 -28.55 -7.43
C SER A 282 -26.62 -27.22 -7.43
N ALA A 283 -27.91 -27.25 -7.06
CA ALA A 283 -28.73 -26.04 -6.93
C ALA A 283 -28.12 -24.98 -5.99
N ARG A 284 -27.34 -25.41 -4.98
CA ARG A 284 -26.62 -24.50 -4.08
C ARG A 284 -25.47 -23.79 -4.78
N LYS A 285 -24.68 -24.52 -5.58
CA LYS A 285 -23.57 -23.95 -6.36
C LYS A 285 -24.10 -22.99 -7.42
N PHE A 286 -25.24 -23.29 -8.05
CA PHE A 286 -25.89 -22.35 -8.97
C PHE A 286 -26.32 -21.05 -8.29
N ARG A 287 -26.92 -21.11 -7.10
CA ARG A 287 -27.24 -19.88 -6.34
C ARG A 287 -26.00 -19.04 -6.00
N GLN A 288 -24.89 -19.68 -5.67
CA GLN A 288 -23.62 -18.99 -5.42
C GLN A 288 -23.04 -18.38 -6.69
N LEU A 289 -23.14 -19.09 -7.81
CA LEU A 289 -22.75 -18.59 -9.12
C LEU A 289 -23.61 -17.39 -9.52
N ASP A 290 -24.94 -17.48 -9.40
CA ASP A 290 -25.86 -16.37 -9.71
C ASP A 290 -25.53 -15.12 -8.88
N GLN A 291 -25.28 -15.27 -7.56
CA GLN A 291 -24.87 -14.15 -6.71
C GLN A 291 -23.54 -13.51 -7.16
N ARG A 292 -22.56 -14.35 -7.52
CA ARG A 292 -21.27 -13.86 -8.02
C ARG A 292 -21.43 -13.12 -9.34
N VAL A 293 -22.20 -13.67 -10.26
CA VAL A 293 -22.50 -13.07 -11.57
C VAL A 293 -23.17 -11.71 -11.40
N GLU A 294 -24.10 -11.57 -10.47
CA GLU A 294 -24.76 -10.29 -10.16
C GLU A 294 -23.76 -9.23 -9.67
N LEU A 295 -22.87 -9.59 -8.74
CA LEU A 295 -21.83 -8.69 -8.23
C LEU A 295 -20.85 -8.27 -9.31
N ASP A 296 -20.39 -9.22 -10.12
CA ASP A 296 -19.45 -8.96 -11.21
C ASP A 296 -20.07 -8.09 -12.29
N TYR A 297 -21.36 -8.30 -12.60
CA TYR A 297 -22.09 -7.47 -13.57
C TYR A 297 -22.24 -6.03 -13.11
N VAL A 298 -22.61 -5.80 -11.85
CA VAL A 298 -22.70 -4.44 -11.29
C VAL A 298 -21.34 -3.75 -11.29
N THR A 299 -20.27 -4.50 -10.97
CA THR A 299 -18.90 -3.99 -11.00
C THR A 299 -18.47 -3.61 -12.41
N LEU A 300 -18.76 -4.46 -13.40
CA LEU A 300 -18.51 -4.19 -14.82
C LEU A 300 -19.25 -2.93 -15.28
N LEU A 301 -20.55 -2.81 -14.98
CA LEU A 301 -21.34 -1.64 -15.36
C LEU A 301 -20.85 -0.34 -14.72
N ARG A 302 -20.34 -0.39 -13.48
CA ARG A 302 -19.70 0.76 -12.83
C ARG A 302 -18.47 1.21 -13.60
N TYR A 303 -17.59 0.27 -13.94
CA TYR A 303 -16.39 0.55 -14.71
C TYR A 303 -16.70 1.10 -16.12
N GLU A 304 -17.66 0.49 -16.83
CA GLU A 304 -18.08 0.95 -18.14
C GLU A 304 -18.73 2.34 -18.09
N CYS A 305 -19.58 2.61 -17.08
CA CYS A 305 -20.15 3.93 -16.85
C CYS A 305 -19.06 4.98 -16.57
N GLU A 306 -18.08 4.66 -15.72
CA GLU A 306 -16.95 5.56 -15.44
C GLU A 306 -16.15 5.86 -16.71
N SER A 307 -15.90 4.84 -17.54
CA SER A 307 -15.22 5.00 -18.82
C SER A 307 -16.01 5.90 -19.79
N GLU A 308 -17.33 5.74 -19.88
CA GLU A 308 -18.22 6.61 -20.68
C GLU A 308 -18.17 8.07 -20.18
N VAL A 309 -18.24 8.28 -18.87
CA VAL A 309 -18.15 9.61 -18.24
C VAL A 309 -16.80 10.23 -18.52
N ASN A 310 -15.70 9.49 -18.34
CA ASN A 310 -14.36 9.95 -18.64
C ASN A 310 -14.19 10.29 -20.13
N ALA A 311 -14.80 9.52 -21.03
CA ALA A 311 -14.80 9.81 -22.47
C ALA A 311 -15.55 11.12 -22.79
N ARG A 312 -16.70 11.34 -22.16
CA ARG A 312 -17.46 12.58 -22.26
C ARG A 312 -16.65 13.77 -21.76
N ASP A 313 -16.02 13.64 -20.60
CA ASP A 313 -15.29 14.72 -19.95
C ASP A 313 -14.01 15.08 -20.73
N ARG A 314 -13.33 14.11 -21.34
CA ARG A 314 -12.25 14.38 -22.30
C ARG A 314 -12.72 15.23 -23.47
N LYS A 315 -13.87 14.90 -24.08
CA LYS A 315 -14.44 15.73 -25.17
C LYS A 315 -14.80 17.14 -24.70
N ILE A 316 -15.26 17.29 -23.46
CA ILE A 316 -15.53 18.61 -22.86
C ILE A 316 -14.22 19.40 -22.70
N GLN A 317 -13.15 18.78 -22.19
CA GLN A 317 -11.85 19.42 -22.04
C GLN A 317 -11.24 19.82 -23.39
N GLU A 318 -11.31 18.94 -24.39
CA GLU A 318 -10.88 19.25 -25.76
C GLU A 318 -11.69 20.39 -26.37
N ALA A 319 -12.97 20.49 -26.04
CA ALA A 319 -13.85 21.55 -26.51
C ALA A 319 -13.59 22.90 -25.81
N GLN A 320 -13.08 22.91 -24.57
CA GLN A 320 -12.76 24.15 -23.84
C GLN A 320 -11.63 24.96 -24.49
N GLY A 321 -10.70 24.31 -25.19
CA GLY A 321 -9.59 24.97 -25.89
C GLY A 321 -8.65 25.75 -24.96
N TRP A 322 -7.55 26.27 -25.50
CA TRP A 322 -6.58 27.05 -24.71
C TRP A 322 -6.99 28.52 -24.54
N PHE A 323 -7.63 29.10 -25.55
CA PHE A 323 -8.00 30.52 -25.56
C PHE A 323 -9.51 30.74 -25.42
N PHE A 324 -10.34 29.91 -26.07
CA PHE A 324 -11.81 30.04 -26.03
C PHE A 324 -12.51 28.69 -26.19
N PRO A 325 -13.65 28.46 -25.49
CA PRO A 325 -14.43 27.24 -25.62
C PRO A 325 -15.23 27.18 -26.94
N ASN A 326 -15.11 26.06 -27.65
CA ASN A 326 -15.92 25.72 -28.81
C ASN A 326 -17.31 25.26 -28.37
N ILE A 327 -18.30 26.15 -28.46
CA ILE A 327 -19.67 25.93 -27.96
C ILE A 327 -20.33 24.70 -28.62
N GLU A 328 -20.12 24.50 -29.92
CA GLU A 328 -20.70 23.36 -30.65
C GLU A 328 -20.15 22.01 -30.15
N LYS A 329 -18.82 21.90 -30.04
CA LYS A 329 -18.15 20.70 -29.51
C LYS A 329 -18.55 20.43 -28.06
N MET A 330 -18.73 21.49 -27.26
CA MET A 330 -19.23 21.37 -25.88
C MET A 330 -20.66 20.79 -25.83
N LYS A 331 -21.53 21.23 -26.75
CA LYS A 331 -22.91 20.72 -26.84
C LYS A 331 -22.93 19.26 -27.28
N GLU A 332 -22.12 18.89 -28.27
CA GLU A 332 -21.96 17.50 -28.72
C GLU A 332 -21.44 16.60 -27.60
N ALA A 333 -20.39 17.05 -26.90
CA ALA A 333 -19.83 16.30 -25.78
C ALA A 333 -20.88 16.06 -24.69
N ARG A 334 -21.67 17.06 -24.32
CA ARG A 334 -22.76 16.92 -23.33
C ARG A 334 -23.92 16.06 -23.82
N ALA A 335 -24.14 15.96 -25.13
CA ALA A 335 -25.18 15.15 -25.74
C ALA A 335 -24.80 13.66 -25.87
N MET A 336 -23.56 13.28 -25.52
CA MET A 336 -23.13 11.89 -25.53
C MET A 336 -24.03 11.02 -24.63
N GLU A 337 -24.56 9.94 -25.18
CA GLU A 337 -25.38 9.00 -24.44
C GLU A 337 -24.52 8.13 -23.51
N LEU A 338 -24.81 8.19 -22.21
CA LEU A 338 -24.20 7.32 -21.20
C LEU A 338 -25.06 6.06 -21.00
N THR A 339 -24.98 5.13 -21.95
CA THR A 339 -25.85 3.95 -21.99
C THR A 339 -25.66 3.04 -20.79
N ASN A 340 -24.41 2.82 -20.38
CA ASN A 340 -24.10 1.92 -19.26
C ASN A 340 -24.37 2.60 -17.92
N CYS A 341 -24.22 3.91 -17.80
CA CYS A 341 -24.68 4.65 -16.62
C CYS A 341 -26.20 4.55 -16.42
N ARG A 342 -26.99 4.70 -17.49
CA ARG A 342 -28.46 4.51 -17.41
C ARG A 342 -28.83 3.10 -16.96
N ARG A 343 -28.11 2.08 -17.46
CA ARG A 343 -28.28 0.68 -17.02
C ARG A 343 -27.91 0.49 -15.56
N LEU A 344 -26.81 1.08 -15.10
CA LEU A 344 -26.41 1.01 -13.69
C LEU A 344 -27.47 1.66 -12.79
N ASP A 345 -28.01 2.81 -13.20
CA ASP A 345 -29.06 3.50 -12.45
C ASP A 345 -30.37 2.71 -12.39
N SER A 346 -30.73 1.98 -13.45
CA SER A 346 -31.92 1.11 -13.43
C SER A 346 -31.79 -0.08 -12.47
N LEU A 347 -30.55 -0.48 -12.14
CA LEU A 347 -30.28 -1.56 -11.18
C LEU A 347 -30.23 -1.08 -9.72
N LYS A 348 -29.98 0.21 -9.45
CA LYS A 348 -29.91 0.75 -8.07
C LYS A 348 -31.19 0.54 -7.25
N GLY A 349 -32.35 0.39 -7.91
CA GLY A 349 -33.62 0.07 -7.24
C GLY A 349 -33.86 -1.41 -6.96
N LYS A 350 -33.02 -2.31 -7.50
CA LYS A 350 -33.15 -3.77 -7.36
C LYS A 350 -32.00 -4.40 -6.57
N TYR A 351 -30.89 -3.68 -6.42
CA TYR A 351 -29.66 -4.15 -5.80
C TYR A 351 -29.66 -3.98 -4.28
#